data_AF-A0AAP0HEI2-F1
#
_entry.id   AF-A0AAP0HEI2-F1
#
_cell.length_a   1.000
_cell.length_b   1.000
_cell.length_c   1.000
_cell.angle_alpha   90.00
_cell.angle_beta   90.00
_cell.angle_gamma   90.00
#
_symmetry.space_group_name_H-M   'P 1'
#
loop_
_entity.id
_entity.type
_entity.pdbx_description
1 polymer ?
#
loop_
_entity_poly.entity_id
_entity_poly.type
_entity_poly.pdbx_seq_one_letter_code
_entity_poly.pdbx_strand_id
1 'polypeptide(L)'
;MSQEQPQRSDQNEQEAIKYGDVFQVSGELASKPITPQDASTMQTAENMALGHIQKGGPAAVMQSAASVNENRRVVGHNDTTLDQEVTVSDAEVAGHHIITQSVGGQVVGQYVGAGPTSGSERGGGGDVDDPVTIGEALEAAAMSAGEKPVEQSDAAAIQAAEVRATGRMQVTPGGVAAKAQAAASQNVRAMRDEDKTKLGDVLADASSLLEKDKAVTREDAEGVIGAEIRNQPELATYPGGVAASMAAAARLNQQNK
;
A
#
# COMPACT_ATOMS: atom_id res chain seq x y z
N MET A 1 45.71 -18.69 -42.09
CA MET A 1 45.34 -17.30 -41.71
C MET A 1 43.89 -17.09 -42.12
N SER A 2 42.94 -17.66 -41.37
CA SER A 2 41.52 -17.34 -41.54
C SER A 2 41.14 -16.38 -40.41
N GLN A 3 40.94 -15.12 -40.77
CA GLN A 3 40.30 -14.14 -39.91
C GLN A 3 38.82 -14.50 -39.84
N GLU A 4 38.40 -15.20 -38.79
CA GLU A 4 37.00 -15.25 -38.40
C GLU A 4 36.62 -13.86 -37.88
N GLN A 5 35.81 -13.16 -38.66
CA GLN A 5 35.07 -11.99 -38.20
C GLN A 5 34.19 -12.43 -37.01
N PRO A 6 34.20 -11.69 -35.88
CA PRO A 6 33.24 -11.95 -34.83
C PRO A 6 31.84 -11.72 -35.38
N GLN A 7 31.02 -12.78 -35.38
CA GLN A 7 29.59 -12.69 -35.63
C GLN A 7 29.02 -11.59 -34.72
N ARG A 8 28.41 -10.58 -35.36
CA ARG A 8 27.57 -9.58 -34.70
C ARG A 8 26.43 -10.30 -33.98
N SER A 9 26.61 -10.59 -32.69
CA SER A 9 25.57 -11.06 -31.79
C SER A 9 24.88 -9.84 -31.18
N ASP A 10 24.03 -9.16 -31.94
CA ASP A 10 23.12 -8.13 -31.43
C ASP A 10 21.90 -8.03 -32.37
N GLN A 11 21.12 -9.11 -32.43
CA GLN A 11 19.76 -9.03 -32.95
C GLN A 11 18.85 -8.64 -31.78
N ASN A 12 18.15 -7.52 -31.92
CA ASN A 12 17.08 -7.04 -31.05
C ASN A 12 16.01 -8.11 -30.79
N GLU A 13 16.22 -8.99 -29.82
CA GLU A 13 15.14 -9.76 -29.21
C GLU A 13 14.43 -8.81 -28.23
N GLN A 14 13.29 -8.25 -28.64
CA GLN A 14 12.46 -7.45 -27.75
C GLN A 14 11.88 -8.38 -26.68
N GLU A 15 12.62 -8.56 -25.58
CA GLU A 15 12.26 -9.51 -24.54
C GLU A 15 10.85 -9.23 -23.99
N ALA A 16 10.05 -10.27 -23.82
CA ALA A 16 8.71 -10.16 -23.25
C ALA A 16 8.80 -9.74 -21.78
N ILE A 17 7.88 -8.87 -21.37
CA ILE A 17 7.67 -8.52 -19.95
C ILE A 17 7.06 -9.75 -19.28
N LYS A 18 7.75 -10.26 -18.27
CA LYS A 18 7.38 -11.45 -17.51
C LYS A 18 6.74 -11.08 -16.18
N TYR A 19 6.10 -12.06 -15.52
CA TYR A 19 5.53 -11.83 -14.18
C TYR A 19 6.59 -11.41 -13.16
N GLY A 20 7.80 -11.97 -13.22
CA GLY A 20 8.90 -11.60 -12.31
C GLY A 20 9.40 -10.17 -12.48
N ASP A 21 9.12 -9.53 -13.63
CA ASP A 21 9.53 -8.16 -13.91
C ASP A 21 8.58 -7.13 -13.27
N VAL A 22 7.33 -7.52 -12.98
CA VAL A 22 6.28 -6.64 -12.44
C VAL A 22 5.80 -7.02 -11.04
N PHE A 23 5.91 -8.31 -10.67
CA PHE A 23 5.47 -8.84 -9.39
C PHE A 23 6.60 -9.62 -8.73
N GLN A 24 6.62 -9.61 -7.40
CA GLN A 24 7.61 -10.35 -6.61
C GLN A 24 7.23 -11.83 -6.51
N VAL A 25 7.19 -12.50 -7.66
CA VAL A 25 6.91 -13.94 -7.79
C VAL A 25 8.19 -14.70 -8.18
N SER A 26 8.20 -16.01 -7.97
CA SER A 26 9.38 -16.86 -8.20
C SER A 26 9.02 -18.18 -8.87
N GLY A 27 10.03 -18.90 -9.37
CA GLY A 27 9.82 -20.18 -10.05
C GLY A 27 9.30 -20.01 -11.48
N GLU A 28 8.48 -20.94 -11.94
CA GLU A 28 8.00 -20.98 -13.34
C GLU A 28 7.12 -19.78 -13.70
N LEU A 29 6.33 -19.25 -12.74
CA LEU A 29 5.49 -18.08 -13.00
C LEU A 29 6.35 -16.86 -13.35
N ALA A 30 7.46 -16.65 -12.64
CA ALA A 30 8.34 -15.50 -12.85
C ALA A 30 8.96 -15.44 -14.25
N SER A 31 9.15 -16.59 -14.91
CA SER A 31 9.71 -16.66 -16.26
C SER A 31 8.67 -16.57 -17.38
N LYS A 32 7.37 -16.67 -17.05
CA LYS A 32 6.28 -16.62 -18.05
C LYS A 32 5.99 -15.18 -18.48
N PRO A 33 5.74 -14.93 -19.78
CA PRO A 33 5.32 -13.62 -20.25
C PRO A 33 3.88 -13.32 -19.82
N ILE A 34 3.56 -12.05 -19.59
CA ILE A 34 2.18 -11.66 -19.29
C ILE A 34 1.38 -11.56 -20.59
N THR A 35 0.29 -12.30 -20.70
CA THR A 35 -0.59 -12.30 -21.88
C THR A 35 -1.88 -11.51 -21.67
N PRO A 36 -2.56 -11.07 -22.75
CA PRO A 36 -3.87 -10.42 -22.66
C PRO A 36 -4.93 -11.27 -21.96
N GLN A 37 -4.92 -12.58 -22.21
CA GLN A 37 -5.89 -13.50 -21.60
C GLN A 37 -5.69 -13.64 -20.09
N ASP A 38 -4.44 -13.68 -19.65
CA ASP A 38 -4.12 -13.73 -18.22
C ASP A 38 -4.55 -12.44 -17.51
N ALA A 39 -4.28 -11.29 -18.14
CA ALA A 39 -4.69 -9.98 -17.62
C ALA A 39 -6.22 -9.84 -17.56
N SER A 40 -6.95 -10.40 -18.53
CA SER A 40 -8.42 -10.46 -18.55
C SER A 40 -8.96 -11.38 -17.44
N THR A 41 -8.29 -12.50 -17.19
CA THR A 41 -8.64 -13.43 -16.11
C THR A 41 -8.47 -12.77 -14.75
N MET A 42 -7.36 -12.07 -14.51
CA MET A 42 -7.15 -11.27 -13.29
C MET A 42 -8.20 -10.17 -13.12
N GLN A 43 -8.52 -9.44 -14.20
CA GLN A 43 -9.56 -8.41 -14.16
C GLN A 43 -10.94 -8.98 -13.79
N THR A 44 -11.28 -10.15 -14.33
CA THR A 44 -12.53 -10.84 -14.02
C THR A 44 -12.56 -11.28 -12.55
N ALA A 45 -11.45 -11.83 -12.05
CA ALA A 45 -11.33 -12.23 -10.66
C ALA A 45 -11.44 -11.03 -9.69
N GLU A 46 -10.81 -9.90 -10.00
CA GLU A 46 -10.99 -8.64 -9.25
C GLU A 46 -12.45 -8.20 -9.24
N ASN A 47 -13.09 -8.16 -10.40
CA ASN A 47 -14.45 -7.67 -10.51
C ASN A 47 -15.46 -8.61 -9.82
N MET A 48 -15.24 -9.92 -9.82
CA MET A 48 -16.08 -10.88 -9.10
C MET A 48 -15.92 -10.79 -7.58
N ALA A 49 -14.71 -10.60 -7.08
CA ALA A 49 -14.45 -10.54 -5.65
C ALA A 49 -14.77 -9.16 -5.03
N LEU A 50 -14.55 -8.07 -5.77
CA LEU A 50 -14.60 -6.70 -5.25
C LEU A 50 -15.74 -5.85 -5.84
N GLY A 51 -16.42 -6.35 -6.88
CA GLY A 51 -17.48 -5.62 -7.60
C GLY A 51 -17.00 -4.42 -8.44
N HIS A 52 -15.69 -4.17 -8.48
CA HIS A 52 -15.05 -3.13 -9.29
C HIS A 52 -13.61 -3.51 -9.61
N ILE A 53 -13.04 -2.89 -10.63
CA ILE A 53 -11.63 -3.07 -11.02
C ILE A 53 -10.78 -2.03 -10.29
N GLN A 54 -9.67 -2.45 -9.69
CA GLN A 54 -8.80 -1.54 -8.97
C GLN A 54 -7.87 -0.78 -9.91
N LYS A 55 -7.94 0.56 -9.85
CA LYS A 55 -7.04 1.42 -10.63
C LYS A 55 -5.62 1.29 -10.08
N GLY A 56 -4.69 0.90 -10.95
CA GLY A 56 -3.30 0.65 -10.56
C GLY A 56 -3.08 -0.65 -9.78
N GLY A 57 -4.11 -1.49 -9.65
CA GLY A 57 -4.01 -2.83 -9.05
C GLY A 57 -3.34 -3.84 -9.99
N PRO A 58 -3.17 -5.10 -9.54
CA PRO A 58 -2.55 -6.18 -10.30
C PRO A 58 -3.16 -6.38 -11.70
N ALA A 59 -4.49 -6.32 -11.85
CA ALA A 59 -5.12 -6.40 -13.18
C ALA A 59 -4.66 -5.28 -14.12
N ALA A 60 -4.60 -4.03 -13.64
CA ALA A 60 -4.19 -2.89 -14.46
C ALA A 60 -2.72 -2.95 -14.89
N VAL A 61 -1.84 -3.43 -14.00
CA VAL A 61 -0.43 -3.68 -14.31
C VAL A 61 -0.30 -4.78 -15.36
N MET A 62 -1.02 -5.89 -15.20
CA MET A 62 -1.02 -7.00 -16.16
C MET A 62 -1.54 -6.57 -17.53
N GLN A 63 -2.61 -5.77 -17.60
CA GLN A 63 -3.14 -5.22 -18.86
C GLN A 63 -2.11 -4.36 -19.59
N SER A 64 -1.37 -3.54 -18.84
CA SER A 64 -0.32 -2.69 -19.41
C SER A 64 0.85 -3.52 -19.94
N ALA A 65 1.31 -4.51 -19.17
CA ALA A 65 2.38 -5.42 -19.59
C ALA A 65 1.97 -6.27 -20.80
N ALA A 66 0.75 -6.82 -20.79
CA ALA A 66 0.19 -7.58 -21.90
C ALA A 66 0.08 -6.73 -23.18
N SER A 67 -0.40 -5.49 -23.08
CA SER A 67 -0.49 -4.57 -24.21
C SER A 67 0.89 -4.30 -24.83
N VAL A 68 1.92 -4.15 -23.99
CA VAL A 68 3.30 -3.97 -24.47
C VAL A 68 3.81 -5.24 -25.16
N ASN A 69 3.54 -6.42 -24.58
CA ASN A 69 3.93 -7.70 -25.16
C ASN A 69 3.23 -7.99 -26.49
N GLU A 70 1.94 -7.68 -26.61
CA GLU A 70 1.16 -7.83 -27.85
C GLU A 70 1.68 -6.87 -28.93
N ASN A 71 1.97 -5.62 -28.57
CA ASN A 71 2.56 -4.63 -29.49
C ASN A 71 3.95 -5.03 -29.98
N ARG A 72 4.75 -5.72 -29.13
CA ARG A 72 6.05 -6.31 -29.49
C ARG A 72 5.90 -7.60 -30.31
N ARG A 73 4.68 -8.12 -30.49
CA ARG A 73 4.37 -9.40 -31.14
C ARG A 73 5.08 -10.59 -30.51
N VAL A 74 5.38 -10.51 -29.22
CA VAL A 74 5.97 -11.63 -28.46
C VAL A 74 4.91 -12.54 -27.84
N VAL A 75 3.67 -12.05 -27.74
CA VAL A 75 2.47 -12.83 -27.36
C VAL A 75 1.32 -12.44 -28.29
N GLY A 76 0.45 -13.38 -28.60
CA GLY A 76 -0.80 -13.17 -29.32
C GLY A 76 -1.97 -12.82 -28.40
N HIS A 77 -3.02 -12.25 -28.98
CA HIS A 77 -4.25 -11.88 -28.27
C HIS A 77 -4.91 -13.06 -27.53
N ASN A 78 -4.81 -14.25 -28.12
CA ASN A 78 -5.40 -15.49 -27.61
C ASN A 78 -4.40 -16.37 -26.86
N ASP A 79 -3.15 -15.91 -26.69
CA ASP A 79 -2.18 -16.67 -25.91
C ASP A 79 -2.57 -16.62 -24.44
N THR A 80 -2.39 -17.73 -23.74
CA THR A 80 -2.54 -17.83 -22.29
C THR A 80 -1.32 -18.52 -21.72
N THR A 81 -0.85 -18.05 -20.58
CA THR A 81 0.28 -18.67 -19.87
C THR A 81 -0.12 -19.23 -18.51
N LEU A 82 -1.29 -18.82 -18.04
CA LEU A 82 -1.90 -19.33 -16.82
C LEU A 82 -2.58 -20.68 -17.08
N ASP A 83 -1.87 -21.75 -16.74
CA ASP A 83 -2.50 -23.03 -16.40
C ASP A 83 -2.97 -23.06 -14.91
N GLN A 84 -2.78 -21.92 -14.21
CA GLN A 84 -2.82 -21.80 -12.77
C GLN A 84 -3.97 -20.90 -12.31
N GLU A 85 -4.57 -21.23 -11.15
CA GLU A 85 -5.73 -20.54 -10.60
C GLU A 85 -5.39 -19.10 -10.19
N VAL A 86 -6.23 -18.15 -10.62
CA VAL A 86 -6.21 -16.76 -10.15
C VAL A 86 -7.22 -16.66 -9.02
N THR A 87 -6.74 -16.29 -7.82
CA THR A 87 -7.59 -16.17 -6.64
C THR A 87 -7.53 -14.76 -6.09
N VAL A 88 -8.69 -14.18 -5.82
CA VAL A 88 -8.83 -12.96 -5.03
C VAL A 88 -9.61 -13.33 -3.78
N SER A 89 -8.95 -13.28 -2.63
CA SER A 89 -9.55 -13.59 -1.33
C SER A 89 -9.71 -12.32 -0.51
N ASP A 90 -10.86 -12.16 0.11
CA ASP A 90 -11.10 -11.16 1.15
C ASP A 90 -11.12 -11.88 2.51
N ALA A 91 -10.12 -11.60 3.35
CA ALA A 91 -9.99 -12.17 4.67
C ALA A 91 -10.13 -11.10 5.74
N GLU A 92 -11.08 -11.26 6.66
CA GLU A 92 -11.20 -10.39 7.83
C GLU A 92 -10.14 -10.76 8.87
N VAL A 93 -9.20 -9.85 9.11
CA VAL A 93 -8.13 -9.99 10.10
C VAL A 93 -8.19 -8.77 11.02
N ALA A 94 -8.46 -9.00 12.32
CA ALA A 94 -8.56 -7.94 13.32
C ALA A 94 -9.51 -6.79 12.92
N GLY A 95 -10.69 -7.13 12.37
CA GLY A 95 -11.70 -6.14 11.93
C GLY A 95 -11.38 -5.42 10.62
N HIS A 96 -10.31 -5.81 9.92
CA HIS A 96 -9.91 -5.25 8.63
C HIS A 96 -10.03 -6.32 7.54
N HIS A 97 -10.63 -5.95 6.42
CA HIS A 97 -10.70 -6.80 5.23
C HIS A 97 -9.36 -6.74 4.52
N ILE A 98 -8.65 -7.86 4.39
CA ILE A 98 -7.40 -7.97 3.65
C ILE A 98 -7.71 -8.66 2.33
N ILE A 99 -7.63 -7.90 1.24
CA ILE A 99 -7.73 -8.44 -0.11
C ILE A 99 -6.35 -8.96 -0.50
N THR A 100 -6.29 -10.24 -0.79
CA THR A 100 -5.09 -10.91 -1.29
C THR A 100 -5.37 -11.44 -2.68
N GLN A 101 -4.58 -10.99 -3.66
CA GLN A 101 -4.64 -11.42 -5.05
C GLN A 101 -3.44 -12.30 -5.35
N SER A 102 -3.71 -13.47 -5.90
CA SER A 102 -2.68 -14.47 -6.19
C SER A 102 -2.87 -15.13 -7.54
N VAL A 103 -1.75 -15.57 -8.11
CA VAL A 103 -1.67 -16.30 -9.37
C VAL A 103 -0.88 -17.57 -9.09
N GLY A 104 -1.48 -18.74 -9.27
CA GLY A 104 -0.81 -20.01 -8.96
C GLY A 104 -0.36 -20.14 -7.51
N GLY A 105 -1.13 -19.56 -6.58
CA GLY A 105 -0.83 -19.56 -5.15
C GLY A 105 0.26 -18.56 -4.73
N GLN A 106 0.83 -17.79 -5.65
CA GLN A 106 1.79 -16.74 -5.34
C GLN A 106 1.10 -15.38 -5.32
N VAL A 107 1.33 -14.60 -4.26
CA VAL A 107 0.71 -13.28 -4.08
C VAL A 107 1.30 -12.30 -5.08
N VAL A 108 0.42 -11.70 -5.89
CA VAL A 108 0.75 -10.63 -6.86
C VAL A 108 0.29 -9.26 -6.39
N GLY A 109 -0.59 -9.21 -5.38
CA GLY A 109 -0.99 -7.97 -4.73
C GLY A 109 -1.71 -8.24 -3.42
N GLN A 110 -1.49 -7.39 -2.42
CA GLN A 110 -2.20 -7.43 -1.15
C GLN A 110 -2.50 -6.01 -0.69
N TYR A 111 -3.75 -5.76 -0.27
CA TYR A 111 -4.16 -4.46 0.28
C TYR A 111 -5.38 -4.61 1.18
N VAL A 112 -5.64 -3.59 1.99
CA VAL A 112 -6.81 -3.55 2.87
C VAL A 112 -8.05 -3.16 2.06
N GLY A 113 -9.00 -4.09 1.94
CA GLY A 113 -10.30 -3.91 1.32
C GLY A 113 -11.24 -3.03 2.15
N ALA A 114 -12.16 -2.36 1.46
CA ALA A 114 -13.28 -1.68 2.09
C ALA A 114 -14.43 -2.68 2.26
N GLY A 115 -14.43 -3.42 3.37
CA GLY A 115 -15.63 -4.16 3.77
C GLY A 115 -16.68 -3.22 4.40
N PRO A 116 -17.98 -3.52 4.26
CA PRO A 116 -19.03 -2.81 4.98
C PRO A 116 -18.98 -3.26 6.45
N THR A 117 -18.20 -2.57 7.29
CA THR A 117 -18.27 -2.84 8.72
C THR A 117 -19.52 -2.20 9.29
N SER A 118 -20.39 -3.09 9.77
CA SER A 118 -21.59 -2.78 10.53
C SER A 118 -21.24 -1.92 11.73
N GLY A 119 -22.12 -0.96 12.04
CA GLY A 119 -21.90 0.06 13.05
C GLY A 119 -21.60 -0.50 14.45
N SER A 120 -20.67 0.17 15.11
CA SER A 120 -20.56 0.28 16.57
C SER A 120 -19.56 1.42 16.84
N GLU A 121 -20.05 2.66 16.79
CA GLU A 121 -20.38 3.49 17.97
C GLU A 121 -19.19 4.31 18.50
N ARG A 122 -19.29 5.62 18.18
CA ARG A 122 -19.15 6.78 19.06
C ARG A 122 -17.92 6.86 20.00
N GLY A 123 -17.11 7.87 19.73
CA GLY A 123 -16.38 8.61 20.75
C GLY A 123 -15.47 9.69 20.16
N GLY A 124 -15.84 10.97 20.28
CA GLY A 124 -14.98 12.12 19.99
C GLY A 124 -15.73 13.24 19.29
N GLY A 125 -16.08 14.29 20.03
CA GLY A 125 -16.87 15.41 19.54
C GLY A 125 -16.11 16.34 18.61
N GLY A 126 -16.51 16.33 17.34
CA GLY A 126 -16.39 17.43 16.38
C GLY A 126 -17.71 17.47 15.62
N ASP A 127 -18.18 18.66 15.23
CA ASP A 127 -19.45 18.86 14.55
C ASP A 127 -19.63 17.85 13.39
N VAL A 128 -20.78 17.17 13.36
CA VAL A 128 -21.06 15.98 12.52
C VAL A 128 -21.02 16.26 11.00
N ASP A 129 -20.77 17.51 10.60
CA ASP A 129 -20.64 17.95 9.21
C ASP A 129 -19.20 18.28 8.79
N ASP A 130 -18.23 18.34 9.72
CA ASP A 130 -16.84 18.66 9.36
C ASP A 130 -16.05 17.40 8.99
N PRO A 131 -15.27 17.43 7.88
CA PRO A 131 -14.49 16.29 7.43
C PRO A 131 -13.31 16.03 8.37
N VAL A 132 -13.10 14.76 8.71
CA VAL A 132 -11.99 14.29 9.55
C VAL A 132 -10.65 14.71 8.94
N THR A 133 -9.79 15.35 9.73
CA THR A 133 -8.48 15.84 9.27
C THR A 133 -7.36 14.82 9.45
N ILE A 134 -6.19 15.10 8.85
CA ILE A 134 -5.01 14.24 8.99
C ILE A 134 -4.52 14.23 10.45
N GLY A 135 -4.55 15.37 11.13
CA GLY A 135 -4.20 15.48 12.54
C GLY A 135 -5.13 14.66 13.44
N GLU A 136 -6.44 14.71 13.20
CA GLU A 136 -7.43 13.92 13.94
C GLU A 136 -7.26 12.42 13.69
N ALA A 137 -6.96 12.01 12.45
CA ALA A 137 -6.67 10.62 12.13
C ALA A 137 -5.39 10.11 12.82
N LEU A 138 -4.38 10.96 12.98
CA LEU A 138 -3.17 10.63 13.74
C LEU A 138 -3.44 10.52 15.24
N GLU A 139 -4.26 11.40 15.81
CA GLU A 139 -4.69 11.31 17.20
C GLU A 139 -5.55 10.06 17.46
N ALA A 140 -6.40 9.67 16.52
CA ALA A 140 -7.13 8.41 16.59
C ALA A 140 -6.18 7.21 16.66
N ALA A 141 -5.10 7.21 15.86
CA ALA A 141 -4.06 6.18 15.94
C ALA A 141 -3.35 6.16 17.31
N ALA A 142 -3.20 7.33 17.94
CA ALA A 142 -2.70 7.47 19.30
C ALA A 142 -3.61 6.76 20.32
N MET A 143 -4.92 6.72 20.09
CA MET A 143 -5.86 6.04 20.99
C MET A 143 -5.92 4.53 20.73
N SER A 144 -5.90 4.10 19.47
CA SER A 144 -6.04 2.68 19.10
C SER A 144 -4.75 1.88 19.22
N ALA A 145 -3.60 2.49 18.93
CA ALA A 145 -2.28 1.87 19.01
C ALA A 145 -1.32 2.62 19.94
N GLY A 146 -1.85 3.40 20.89
CA GLY A 146 -1.07 4.25 21.78
C GLY A 146 0.02 3.53 22.58
N GLU A 147 -0.22 2.26 22.93
CA GLU A 147 0.72 1.44 23.68
C GLU A 147 1.86 0.85 22.83
N LYS A 148 1.76 0.94 21.50
CA LYS A 148 2.75 0.40 20.58
C LYS A 148 4.03 1.25 20.64
N PRO A 149 5.21 0.65 20.83
CA PRO A 149 6.47 1.34 20.63
C PRO A 149 6.60 1.85 19.20
N VAL A 150 7.10 3.07 19.03
CA VAL A 150 7.28 3.66 17.69
C VAL A 150 8.39 2.92 16.93
N GLU A 151 8.07 2.45 15.72
CA GLU A 151 8.98 1.79 14.80
C GLU A 151 9.33 2.67 13.58
N GLN A 152 10.27 2.22 12.75
CA GLN A 152 10.64 2.90 11.50
C GLN A 152 9.49 2.99 10.50
N SER A 153 8.66 1.94 10.39
CA SER A 153 7.46 1.94 9.53
C SER A 153 6.46 3.00 9.97
N ASP A 154 6.21 3.11 11.28
CA ASP A 154 5.34 4.14 11.86
C ASP A 154 5.88 5.55 11.59
N ALA A 155 7.18 5.78 11.81
CA ALA A 155 7.80 7.07 11.55
C ALA A 155 7.68 7.49 10.07
N ALA A 156 7.79 6.54 9.14
CA ALA A 156 7.58 6.79 7.73
C ALA A 156 6.12 7.09 7.37
N ALA A 157 5.17 6.37 7.98
CA ALA A 157 3.74 6.61 7.82
C ALA A 157 3.36 8.02 8.33
N ILE A 158 3.85 8.40 9.51
CA ILE A 158 3.63 9.72 10.12
C ILE A 158 4.25 10.83 9.27
N GLN A 159 5.47 10.63 8.77
CA GLN A 159 6.10 11.57 7.84
C GLN A 159 5.26 11.74 6.56
N ALA A 160 4.78 10.63 5.99
CA ALA A 160 3.93 10.66 4.82
C ALA A 160 2.62 11.42 5.07
N ALA A 161 2.06 11.32 6.28
CA ALA A 161 0.88 12.08 6.70
C ALA A 161 1.20 13.58 6.85
N GLU A 162 2.29 13.95 7.53
CA GLU A 162 2.70 15.35 7.73
C GLU A 162 2.98 16.08 6.41
N VAL A 163 3.67 15.42 5.46
CA VAL A 163 3.94 15.97 4.12
C VAL A 163 2.65 16.25 3.36
N ARG A 164 1.65 15.38 3.51
CA ARG A 164 0.34 15.51 2.85
C ARG A 164 -0.51 16.60 3.47
N ALA A 165 -0.50 16.71 4.79
CA ALA A 165 -1.18 17.76 5.52
C ALA A 165 -0.62 19.13 5.12
N THR A 166 0.70 19.31 5.28
CA THR A 166 1.33 20.62 5.11
C THR A 166 1.64 21.00 3.66
N GLY A 167 1.69 20.02 2.75
CA GLY A 167 2.20 20.17 1.40
C GLY A 167 3.71 20.45 1.32
N ARG A 168 4.43 20.36 2.44
CA ARG A 168 5.88 20.58 2.51
C ARG A 168 6.59 19.23 2.41
N MET A 169 7.48 19.09 1.42
CA MET A 169 8.24 17.83 1.21
C MET A 169 9.37 17.60 2.24
N GLN A 170 9.67 18.60 3.07
CA GLN A 170 10.71 18.52 4.10
C GLN A 170 10.05 18.33 5.47
N VAL A 171 10.65 17.47 6.30
CA VAL A 171 10.25 17.28 7.70
C VAL A 171 10.39 18.61 8.43
N THR A 172 9.33 19.06 9.09
CA THR A 172 9.38 20.33 9.84
C THR A 172 10.15 20.10 11.14
N PRO A 173 11.20 20.88 11.45
CA PRO A 173 11.89 20.77 12.73
C PRO A 173 10.91 20.98 13.89
N GLY A 174 10.79 19.97 14.77
CA GLY A 174 9.84 19.98 15.88
C GLY A 174 8.41 19.49 15.55
N GLY A 175 8.14 19.12 14.29
CA GLY A 175 6.88 18.51 13.85
C GLY A 175 6.69 17.07 14.35
N VAL A 176 5.51 16.52 14.08
CA VAL A 176 5.11 15.16 14.50
C VAL A 176 6.03 14.12 13.86
N ALA A 177 6.38 14.30 12.59
CA ALA A 177 7.29 13.41 11.87
C ALA A 177 8.72 13.43 12.45
N ALA A 178 9.22 14.61 12.83
CA ALA A 178 10.53 14.74 13.45
C ALA A 178 10.57 14.02 14.82
N LYS A 179 9.51 14.16 15.62
CA LYS A 179 9.35 13.45 16.90
C LYS A 179 9.30 11.94 16.68
N ALA A 180 8.52 11.46 15.71
CA ALA A 180 8.42 10.04 15.38
C ALA A 180 9.76 9.43 14.95
N GLN A 181 10.52 10.13 14.09
CA GLN A 181 11.84 9.67 13.65
C GLN A 181 12.86 9.60 14.80
N ALA A 182 12.83 10.59 15.69
CA ALA A 182 13.66 10.59 16.90
C ALA A 182 13.29 9.43 17.83
N ALA A 183 11.98 9.22 18.06
CA ALA A 183 11.45 8.12 18.87
C ALA A 183 11.86 6.76 18.30
N ALA A 184 11.63 6.49 17.01
CA ALA A 184 12.02 5.25 16.36
C ALA A 184 13.55 4.98 16.49
N SER A 185 14.37 6.01 16.27
CA SER A 185 15.84 5.90 16.37
C SER A 185 16.32 5.62 17.80
N GLN A 186 15.62 6.16 18.80
CA GLN A 186 15.92 5.93 20.21
C GLN A 186 15.43 4.56 20.68
N ASN A 187 14.24 4.13 20.24
CA ASN A 187 13.63 2.86 20.60
C ASN A 187 14.46 1.65 20.16
N VAL A 188 15.15 1.75 19.03
CA VAL A 188 16.09 0.71 18.56
C VAL A 188 17.26 0.51 19.54
N ARG A 189 17.61 1.53 20.32
CA ARG A 189 18.70 1.51 21.30
C ARG A 189 18.21 1.21 22.73
N ALA A 190 16.90 1.26 22.96
CA ALA A 190 16.30 0.97 24.25
C ALA A 190 16.22 -0.54 24.47
N MET A 191 16.73 -1.01 25.61
CA MET A 191 16.80 -2.43 25.96
C MET A 191 15.48 -2.96 26.55
N ARG A 192 14.63 -2.09 27.10
CA ARG A 192 13.35 -2.44 27.72
C ARG A 192 12.22 -1.76 26.97
N ASP A 193 11.12 -2.47 26.78
CA ASP A 193 9.93 -1.92 26.11
C ASP A 193 9.27 -0.80 26.91
N GLU A 194 9.43 -0.79 28.24
CA GLU A 194 8.92 0.26 29.13
C GLU A 194 9.62 1.63 28.89
N ASP A 195 10.86 1.61 28.41
CA ASP A 195 11.65 2.82 28.16
C ASP A 195 11.44 3.35 26.73
N LYS A 196 10.67 2.62 25.89
CA LYS A 196 10.42 3.02 24.51
C LYS A 196 9.33 4.10 24.46
N THR A 197 9.58 5.12 23.66
CA THR A 197 8.56 6.11 23.32
C THR A 197 7.48 5.43 22.50
N LYS A 198 6.21 5.65 22.86
CA LYS A 198 5.08 4.98 22.23
C LYS A 198 4.35 5.90 21.25
N LEU A 199 3.49 5.34 20.41
CA LEU A 199 2.70 6.11 19.45
C LEU A 199 1.82 7.15 20.15
N GLY A 200 1.28 6.83 21.32
CA GLY A 200 0.50 7.76 22.14
C GLY A 200 1.28 9.04 22.47
N ASP A 201 2.55 8.92 22.84
CA ASP A 201 3.40 10.05 23.23
C ASP A 201 3.75 10.98 22.04
N VAL A 202 3.77 10.42 20.83
CA VAL A 202 4.15 11.16 19.61
C VAL A 202 2.93 11.82 18.97
N LEU A 203 1.78 11.14 18.99
CA LEU A 203 0.60 11.51 18.21
C LEU A 203 -0.50 12.23 19.01
N ALA A 204 -0.42 12.29 20.34
CA ALA A 204 -1.47 12.89 21.18
C ALA A 204 -1.84 14.34 20.83
N ASP A 205 -0.89 15.10 20.27
CA ASP A 205 -1.07 16.52 19.93
C ASP A 205 -0.97 16.77 18.41
N ALA A 206 -1.18 15.75 17.57
CA ALA A 206 -0.90 15.83 16.14
C ALA A 206 -1.70 16.93 15.43
N SER A 207 -2.97 17.15 15.77
CA SER A 207 -3.81 18.22 15.19
C SER A 207 -3.23 19.61 15.45
N SER A 208 -2.71 19.84 16.65
CA SER A 208 -2.12 21.13 17.03
C SER A 208 -0.73 21.40 16.44
N LEU A 209 -0.04 20.33 16.02
CA LEU A 209 1.31 20.41 15.43
C LEU A 209 1.30 20.54 13.90
N LEU A 210 0.15 20.33 13.25
CA LEU A 210 -0.03 20.49 11.82
C LEU A 210 -0.56 21.90 11.48
N GLU A 211 0.34 22.84 11.17
CA GLU A 211 0.01 24.25 10.86
C GLU A 211 -1.01 24.45 9.71
N LYS A 212 -1.14 23.45 8.82
CA LYS A 212 -2.05 23.44 7.66
C LYS A 212 -2.76 22.10 7.58
N ASP A 213 -3.35 21.66 8.68
CA ASP A 213 -4.11 20.42 8.65
C ASP A 213 -5.24 20.49 7.62
N LYS A 214 -5.49 19.37 6.94
CA LYS A 214 -6.48 19.26 5.88
C LYS A 214 -7.31 17.99 6.08
N ALA A 215 -8.50 17.99 5.49
CA ALA A 215 -9.34 16.80 5.42
C ALA A 215 -8.60 15.62 4.76
N VAL A 216 -8.73 14.43 5.35
CA VAL A 216 -8.14 13.21 4.79
C VAL A 216 -8.83 12.86 3.46
N THR A 217 -8.05 12.67 2.39
CA THR A 217 -8.54 12.07 1.15
C THR A 217 -8.11 10.62 1.00
N ARG A 218 -8.70 9.92 0.02
CA ARG A 218 -8.31 8.55 -0.31
C ARG A 218 -6.83 8.45 -0.72
N GLU A 219 -6.38 9.38 -1.55
CA GLU A 219 -4.99 9.46 -2.03
C GLU A 219 -4.02 9.73 -0.88
N ASP A 220 -4.46 10.46 0.14
CA ASP A 220 -3.66 10.68 1.33
C ASP A 220 -3.47 9.38 2.12
N ALA A 221 -4.56 8.64 2.36
CA ALA A 221 -4.54 7.36 3.05
C ALA A 221 -3.71 6.29 2.31
N GLU A 222 -3.92 6.12 1.01
CA GLU A 222 -3.13 5.19 0.17
C GLU A 222 -1.64 5.52 0.21
N GLY A 223 -1.33 6.80 0.22
CA GLY A 223 0.02 7.31 0.33
C GLY A 223 0.72 7.01 1.65
N VAL A 224 -0.01 7.07 2.75
CA VAL A 224 0.46 6.71 4.10
C VAL A 224 0.62 5.20 4.24
N ILE A 225 -0.37 4.43 3.78
CA ILE A 225 -0.31 2.95 3.73
C ILE A 225 0.93 2.49 2.98
N GLY A 226 1.18 3.05 1.80
CA GLY A 226 2.35 2.70 1.00
C GLY A 226 3.68 3.09 1.68
N ALA A 227 3.71 4.13 2.50
CA ALA A 227 4.90 4.52 3.25
C ALA A 227 5.20 3.57 4.42
N GLU A 228 4.16 3.09 5.10
CA GLU A 228 4.27 2.13 6.19
C GLU A 228 4.75 0.77 5.67
N ILE A 229 4.06 0.23 4.64
CA ILE A 229 4.38 -1.07 4.02
C ILE A 229 5.81 -1.10 3.50
N ARG A 230 6.27 -0.06 2.79
CA ARG A 230 7.63 -0.02 2.23
C ARG A 230 8.73 -0.06 3.29
N ASN A 231 8.43 0.37 4.52
CA ASN A 231 9.38 0.43 5.62
C ASN A 231 9.11 -0.65 6.69
N GLN A 232 8.21 -1.60 6.41
CA GLN A 232 7.91 -2.73 7.29
C GLN A 232 8.43 -4.04 6.69
N PRO A 233 9.20 -4.86 7.44
CA PRO A 233 9.75 -6.12 6.92
C PRO A 233 8.69 -7.12 6.43
N GLU A 234 7.51 -7.12 7.07
CA GLU A 234 6.40 -8.02 6.76
C GLU A 234 5.48 -7.46 5.65
N LEU A 235 5.77 -6.28 5.10
CA LEU A 235 4.97 -5.59 4.08
C LEU A 235 3.49 -5.42 4.46
N ALA A 236 3.21 -5.38 5.76
CA ALA A 236 1.88 -5.17 6.33
C ALA A 236 1.79 -3.80 7.00
N THR A 237 0.56 -3.37 7.32
CA THR A 237 0.31 -2.21 8.19
C THR A 237 -0.03 -2.71 9.59
N TYR A 238 0.22 -1.89 10.62
CA TYR A 238 -0.15 -2.23 11.98
C TYR A 238 -1.67 -2.05 12.19
N PRO A 239 -2.40 -3.07 12.70
CA PRO A 239 -3.82 -2.93 12.99
C PRO A 239 -4.08 -1.82 14.02
N GLY A 240 -4.97 -0.88 13.68
CA GLY A 240 -5.21 0.30 14.54
C GLY A 240 -4.06 1.30 14.59
N GLY A 241 -3.03 1.15 13.74
CA GLY A 241 -1.93 2.10 13.61
C GLY A 241 -2.28 3.32 12.76
N VAL A 242 -1.24 3.97 12.25
CA VAL A 242 -1.34 5.22 11.50
C VAL A 242 -2.04 5.02 10.15
N ALA A 243 -1.65 4.00 9.37
CA ALA A 243 -2.33 3.70 8.11
C ALA A 243 -3.80 3.31 8.27
N ALA A 244 -4.14 2.51 9.29
CA ALA A 244 -5.50 2.09 9.56
C ALA A 244 -6.42 3.29 9.89
N SER A 245 -5.93 4.20 10.74
CA SER A 245 -6.69 5.39 11.15
C SER A 245 -6.88 6.37 10.00
N MET A 246 -5.85 6.57 9.16
CA MET A 246 -5.95 7.35 7.93
C MET A 246 -6.96 6.74 6.94
N ALA A 247 -6.97 5.43 6.78
CA ALA A 247 -7.93 4.74 5.91
C ALA A 247 -9.37 4.88 6.42
N ALA A 248 -9.58 4.77 7.74
CA ALA A 248 -10.88 4.97 8.36
C ALA A 248 -11.38 6.42 8.17
N ALA A 249 -10.53 7.42 8.42
CA ALA A 249 -10.85 8.84 8.22
C ALA A 249 -11.20 9.14 6.75
N ALA A 250 -10.42 8.64 5.79
CA ALA A 250 -10.71 8.80 4.37
C ALA A 250 -12.05 8.20 3.96
N ARG A 251 -12.48 7.09 4.60
CA ARG A 251 -13.78 6.46 4.36
C ARG A 251 -14.93 7.29 4.92
N LEU A 252 -14.80 7.78 6.15
CA LEU A 252 -15.80 8.66 6.78
C LEU A 252 -16.02 9.91 5.93
N ASN A 253 -14.95 10.53 5.45
CA ASN A 253 -15.03 11.72 4.59
C ASN A 253 -15.65 11.48 3.21
N GLN A 254 -15.62 10.23 2.71
CA GLN A 254 -16.28 9.87 1.46
C GLN A 254 -17.77 9.58 1.65
N GLN A 255 -18.18 9.12 2.83
CA GLN A 255 -19.57 8.85 3.17
C GLN A 255 -20.34 10.13 3.50
N ASN A 256 -19.64 11.15 4.01
CA ASN A 256 -20.20 12.47 4.34
C ASN A 256 -20.15 13.48 3.18
N LYS A 257 -19.79 13.05 1.96
CA LYS A 257 -19.78 13.87 0.73
C LYS A 257 -21.07 13.72 -0.05
#